data_AF-A0A973L3Q1-F1
#
_entry.id   AF-A0A973L3Q1-F1
#
_cell.length_a   1.000
_cell.length_b   1.000
_cell.length_c   1.000
_cell.angle_alpha   90.00
_cell.angle_beta   90.00
_cell.angle_gamma   90.00
#
_symmetry.space_group_name_H-M   'P 1'
#
loop_
_entity.id
_entity.type
_entity.pdbx_description
1 polymer ?
#
loop_
_entity_poly.entity_id
_entity_poly.type
_entity_poly.pdbx_seq_one_letter_code
_entity_poly.pdbx_strand_id
1 'polypeptide(L)' 'MTTSRVVSFVIAFIVAVPVMLTVFRDNGEVTRDSWTKSLIFAGSIAVISAIALGRSRQ' A
#
# COMPACT_ATOMS: atom_id res chain seq x y z
N MET A 1 11.20 -5.42 14.31
CA MET A 1 9.95 -5.70 13.55
C MET A 1 9.67 -7.20 13.62
N THR A 2 8.48 -7.63 14.03
CA THR A 2 8.12 -9.06 14.00
C THR A 2 7.80 -9.48 12.56
N THR A 3 8.20 -10.70 12.15
CA THR A 3 7.97 -11.25 10.80
C THR A 3 6.51 -11.12 10.36
N SER A 4 5.56 -11.28 11.29
CA SER A 4 4.12 -11.10 11.01
C SER A 4 3.75 -9.68 10.57
N ARG A 5 4.42 -8.64 11.08
CA ARG A 5 4.15 -7.24 10.68
C ARG A 5 4.68 -6.96 9.28
N VAL A 6 5.85 -7.52 8.94
CA VAL A 6 6.45 -7.40 7.59
C VAL A 6 5.58 -8.11 6.56
N VAL A 7 5.11 -9.33 6.84
CA VAL A 7 4.22 -10.07 5.93
C VAL A 7 2.90 -9.30 5.71
N SER A 8 2.31 -8.76 6.77
CA SER A 8 1.07 -7.97 6.67
C SER A 8 1.26 -6.70 5.86
N PHE A 9 2.40 -6.02 6.03
CA PHE A 9 2.78 -4.86 5.23
C PHE A 9 2.88 -5.23 3.75
N VAL A 10 3.63 -6.28 3.41
CA VAL A 10 3.87 -6.68 2.01
C VAL A 10 2.57 -7.06 1.31
N ILE A 11 1.69 -7.83 1.97
CA ILE A 11 0.39 -8.20 1.41
C ILE A 11 -0.46 -6.95 1.17
N ALA A 12 -0.57 -6.07 2.17
CA ALA A 12 -1.34 -4.83 2.04
C ALA A 12 -0.78 -3.92 0.94
N PHE A 13 0.54 -3.83 0.81
CA PHE A 13 1.21 -3.02 -0.21
C PHE A 13 0.93 -3.54 -1.63
N ILE A 14 1.10 -4.85 -1.86
CA ILE A 14 0.84 -5.47 -3.17
C ILE A 14 -0.61 -5.27 -3.61
N VAL A 15 -1.56 -5.30 -2.68
CA VAL A 15 -2.98 -5.06 -2.98
C VAL A 15 -3.28 -3.58 -3.19
N ALA A 16 -2.71 -2.70 -2.37
CA ALA A 16 -3.00 -1.27 -2.43
C ALA A 16 -2.42 -0.58 -3.67
N VAL A 17 -1.25 -1.01 -4.17
CA VAL A 17 -0.60 -0.41 -5.35
C VAL A 17 -1.50 -0.43 -6.61
N PRO A 18 -2.05 -1.57 -7.07
CA PRO A 18 -2.91 -1.58 -8.25
C PRO A 18 -4.20 -0.79 -8.03
N VAL A 19 -4.78 -0.80 -6.83
CA VAL A 19 -5.95 0.04 -6.50
C VAL A 19 -5.60 1.51 -6.66
N MET A 20 -4.49 1.96 -6.08
CA MET A 20 -4.05 3.34 -6.17
C MET A 20 -3.67 3.74 -7.60
N LEU A 21 -3.10 2.83 -8.39
CA LEU A 21 -2.83 3.08 -9.80
C LEU A 21 -4.11 3.32 -10.61
N THR A 22 -5.23 2.67 -10.26
CA THR A 22 -6.52 2.98 -10.90
C THR A 22 -7.07 4.33 -10.47
N VAL A 23 -6.82 4.75 -9.23
CA VAL A 23 -7.29 6.03 -8.66
C VAL A 23 -6.48 7.22 -9.18
N PHE A 24 -5.15 7.09 -9.27
CA PHE A 24 -4.24 8.15 -9.73
C PHE A 24 -3.98 8.11 -11.23
N ARG A 25 -4.71 7.27 -11.97
CA ARG A 25 -4.62 7.22 -13.43
C ARG A 25 -5.10 8.56 -13.99
N ASP A 26 -4.26 9.18 -14.81
CA ASP A 26 -4.55 10.51 -15.35
C ASP A 26 -4.92 10.37 -16.83
N ASN A 27 -6.09 10.86 -17.24
CA ASN A 27 -6.62 10.76 -18.60
C ASN A 27 -6.60 9.33 -19.21
N GLY A 28 -6.70 8.30 -18.37
CA GLY A 28 -6.64 6.92 -18.84
C GLY A 28 -5.21 6.41 -19.10
N GLU A 29 -4.17 7.15 -18.73
CA GLU A 29 -2.78 6.69 -18.82
C GLU A 29 -2.15 6.51 -17.44
N VAL A 30 -1.28 5.50 -17.34
CA VAL A 30 -0.48 5.28 -16.15
C VAL A 30 0.85 5.98 -16.35
N THR A 31 0.98 7.17 -15.77
CA THR A 31 2.19 7.99 -15.88
C THR A 31 3.16 7.72 -14.73
N ARG A 32 4.40 8.20 -14.86
CA ARG A 32 5.41 8.09 -13.79
C ARG A 32 5.00 8.86 -12.52
N ASP A 33 4.27 9.96 -12.68
CA ASP A 33 3.70 10.73 -11.57
C ASP A 33 2.58 9.95 -10.87
N SER A 34 1.67 9.33 -11.64
CA SER A 34 0.63 8.42 -11.12
C SER A 34 1.24 7.26 -10.33
N TRP A 35 2.33 6.66 -10.82
CA TRP A 35 3.08 5.63 -10.08
C TRP A 35 3.64 6.15 -8.76
N THR A 36 4.24 7.33 -8.77
CA THR A 36 4.84 7.93 -7.58
C THR A 36 3.79 8.19 -6.50
N LYS A 37 2.67 8.82 -6.87
CA LYS A 37 1.52 9.05 -5.97
C LYS A 37 0.95 7.73 -5.43
N SER A 38 0.83 6.73 -6.31
CA SER A 38 0.29 5.41 -5.94
C SER A 38 1.17 4.69 -4.93
N LEU A 39 2.48 4.67 -5.14
CA LEU A 39 3.44 4.01 -4.24
C LEU A 39 3.47 4.70 -2.86
N ILE A 40 3.43 6.02 -2.82
CA ILE A 40 3.38 6.78 -1.55
C ILE A 40 2.11 6.42 -0.77
N PHE A 41 0.95 6.51 -1.41
CA PHE A 41 -0.33 6.22 -0.74
C PHE A 41 -0.47 4.74 -0.33
N ALA A 42 -0.10 3.81 -1.22
CA ALA A 42 -0.10 2.39 -0.92
C ALA A 42 0.85 2.06 0.24
N GLY A 43 2.01 2.72 0.29
CA GLY A 43 2.96 2.63 1.41
C GLY A 43 2.32 3.04 2.73
N SER A 44 1.65 4.20 2.78
CA SER A 44 0.95 4.67 3.98
C SER A 44 -0.12 3.70 4.45
N ILE A 45 -0.95 3.17 3.53
CA ILE A 45 -1.97 2.17 3.86
C ILE A 45 -1.32 0.90 4.42
N ALA A 46 -0.28 0.40 3.77
CA ALA A 46 0.41 -0.81 4.20
C ALA A 46 1.01 -0.66 5.60
N VAL A 47 1.56 0.50 5.94
CA VAL A 47 2.05 0.79 7.31
C VAL A 47 0.89 0.75 8.31
N ILE A 48 -0.22 1.43 8.03
CA ILE A 48 -1.39 1.45 8.92
C ILE A 48 -1.93 0.03 9.11
N SER A 49 -2.08 -0.74 8.04
CA SER A 49 -2.53 -2.14 8.09
C SER A 49 -1.58 -3.00 8.94
N ALA A 50 -0.27 -2.87 8.76
CA ALA A 50 0.70 -3.63 9.54
C ALA A 50 0.67 -3.30 11.04
N ILE A 51 0.42 -2.03 11.39
CA ILE A 51 0.25 -1.60 12.78
C ILE A 51 -1.08 -2.13 13.34
N ALA A 52 -2.18 -1.97 12.63
CA ALA A 52 -3.51 -2.42 13.05
C ALA A 52 -3.55 -3.94 13.29
N LEU A 53 -3.03 -4.73 12.33
CA LEU A 53 -2.94 -6.19 12.46
C LEU A 53 -1.96 -6.59 13.57
N GLY A 54 -0.88 -5.82 13.74
CA GLY A 54 0.10 -6.00 14.81
C GLY A 54 -0.43 -5.72 16.22
N ARG A 55 -1.54 -4.96 16.34
CA ARG A 55 -2.27 -4.72 17.61
C ARG A 55 -3.34 -5.78 17.87
N SER A 56 -3.94 -6.35 16.83
CA SER A 56 -4.98 -7.39 16.95
C SER A 56 -4.45 -8.75 17.43
N ARG A 57 -3.13 -8.95 17.40
CA ARG A 57 -2.46 -10.24 17.70
C ARG A 57 -1.69 -10.26 19.03
N GLN A 58 -1.65 -9.13 19.74
CA GLN A 58 -1.15 -9.04 21.13
C GLN A 58 -2.32 -9.11 22.09
#